data_AF-A0A2N2X3B8-F1
#
_entry.id   AF-A0A2N2X3B8-F1
#
_cell.length_a   1.000
_cell.length_b   1.000
_cell.length_c   1.000
_cell.angle_alpha   90.00
_cell.angle_beta   90.00
_cell.angle_gamma   90.00
#
_symmetry.space_group_name_H-M   'P 1'
#
loop_
_entity.id
_entity.type
_entity.pdbx_description
1 polymer ?
#
loop_
_entity_poly.entity_id
_entity_poly.type
_entity_poly.pdbx_seq_one_letter_code
_entity_poly.pdbx_strand_id
1 'polypeptide(L)'
;MKIYFKNEKANRKFHLWLSNFPEEYHQLDENRFFDFILELENSGEYLTEEILRIAMSELNKPKHIIEKVVKDSLDNKYFLLKRFIRFVKENAIQIE
;
A
#
# COMPACT_ATOMS: atom_id res chain seq x y z
N MET A 1 7.89 13.83 -9.29
CA MET A 1 7.20 12.73 -8.59
C MET A 1 5.72 12.83 -8.92
N LYS A 2 5.12 11.80 -9.51
CA LYS A 2 3.70 11.83 -9.88
C LYS A 2 2.82 11.79 -8.62
N ILE A 3 1.68 12.46 -8.67
CA ILE A 3 0.75 12.54 -7.53
C ILE A 3 -0.37 11.50 -7.77
N TYR A 4 -0.54 10.60 -6.82
CA TYR A 4 -1.59 9.56 -6.81
C TYR A 4 -2.63 9.79 -5.71
N PHE A 5 -2.24 10.50 -4.65
CA PHE A 5 -3.07 10.79 -3.48
C PHE A 5 -3.20 12.30 -3.29
N LYS A 6 -4.25 12.77 -2.62
CA LYS A 6 -4.39 14.16 -2.18
C LYS A 6 -3.43 14.46 -1.02
N ASN A 7 -3.22 13.50 -0.11
CA ASN A 7 -2.30 13.68 1.00
C ASN A 7 -0.84 13.55 0.52
N GLU A 8 -0.03 14.57 0.79
CA GLU A 8 1.39 14.60 0.39
C GLU A 8 2.23 13.51 1.09
N LYS A 9 1.94 13.21 2.36
CA LYS A 9 2.62 12.14 3.11
C LYS A 9 2.28 10.77 2.53
N ALA A 10 1.02 10.54 2.15
CA ALA A 10 0.60 9.31 1.50
C ALA A 10 1.35 9.11 0.17
N ASN A 11 1.47 10.16 -0.66
CA ASN A 11 2.29 10.10 -1.86
C ASN A 11 3.74 9.77 -1.56
N ARG A 12 4.37 10.47 -0.60
CA ARG A 12 5.77 10.24 -0.26
C ARG A 12 6.02 8.80 0.18
N LYS A 13 5.17 8.26 1.05
CA LYS A 13 5.26 6.87 1.54
C LYS A 13 5.01 5.85 0.42
N PHE A 14 4.07 6.13 -0.48
CA PHE A 14 3.82 5.30 -1.67
C PHE A 14 5.04 5.22 -2.58
N HIS A 15 5.64 6.36 -2.92
CA HIS A 15 6.86 6.41 -3.73
C HIS A 15 8.04 5.72 -3.05
N LEU A 16 8.17 5.85 -1.73
CA LEU A 16 9.22 5.18 -0.97
C LEU A 16 9.07 3.65 -0.97
N TRP A 17 7.83 3.16 -0.89
CA TRP A 17 7.53 1.75 -1.02
C TRP A 17 7.85 1.24 -2.44
N LEU A 18 7.45 1.98 -3.48
CA LEU A 18 7.70 1.62 -4.87
C LEU A 18 9.19 1.69 -5.26
N SER A 19 9.98 2.59 -4.66
CA SER A 19 11.38 2.81 -5.07
C SER A 19 12.32 1.67 -4.69
N ASN A 20 11.95 0.84 -3.72
CA ASN A 20 12.73 -0.32 -3.30
C ASN A 20 12.20 -1.64 -3.89
N PHE A 21 11.22 -1.54 -4.79
CA PHE A 21 10.65 -2.66 -5.52
C PHE A 21 11.59 -3.08 -6.67
N PRO A 22 12.14 -4.32 -6.73
CA PRO A 22 11.41 -5.58 -6.58
C PRO A 22 12.22 -6.68 -5.84
N GLU A 23 12.97 -6.35 -4.79
CA GLU A 23 13.82 -7.33 -4.11
C GLU A 23 12.99 -8.19 -3.17
N GLU A 24 12.41 -9.26 -3.73
CA GLU A 24 11.83 -10.43 -3.05
C GLU A 24 11.58 -10.27 -1.54
N TYR A 25 10.41 -9.74 -1.17
CA TYR A 25 9.83 -9.88 0.16
C TYR A 25 10.80 -9.54 1.32
N HIS A 26 11.67 -8.53 1.15
CA HIS A 26 12.45 -8.04 2.27
C HIS A 26 11.53 -7.40 3.31
N GLN A 27 11.78 -7.70 4.59
CA GLN A 27 11.03 -7.16 5.73
C GLN A 27 10.92 -5.62 5.71
N LEU A 28 11.91 -4.93 5.11
CA LEU A 28 11.92 -3.48 4.94
C LEU A 28 10.82 -2.98 4.00
N ASP A 29 10.47 -3.75 2.96
CA ASP A 29 9.41 -3.38 2.01
C ASP A 29 8.03 -3.57 2.63
N GLU A 30 7.87 -4.59 3.47
CA GLU A 30 6.65 -4.83 4.23
C GLU A 30 6.37 -3.73 5.25
N ASN A 31 7.40 -3.30 5.99
CA ASN A 31 7.27 -2.17 6.92
C ASN A 31 6.87 -0.88 6.20
N ARG A 32 7.48 -0.58 5.04
CA ARG A 32 7.12 0.60 4.23
C ARG A 32 5.70 0.50 3.67
N PHE A 33 5.29 -0.69 3.26
CA PHE A 33 3.91 -0.93 2.81
C PHE A 33 2.92 -0.68 3.95
N PHE A 34 3.14 -1.24 5.13
CA PHE A 34 2.26 -1.02 6.28
C PHE A 34 2.19 0.45 6.69
N ASP A 35 3.33 1.14 6.74
CA ASP A 35 3.39 2.56 7.09
C ASP A 35 2.66 3.45 6.05
N PHE A 36 2.70 3.05 4.77
CA PHE A 36 1.89 3.64 3.71
C PHE A 36 0.38 3.36 3.89
N ILE A 37 -0.03 2.13 4.16
CA ILE A 37 -1.46 1.80 4.35
C ILE A 37 -2.05 2.51 5.58
N LEU A 38 -1.28 2.64 6.66
CA LEU A 38 -1.68 3.42 7.83
C LEU A 38 -1.89 4.90 7.49
N GLU A 39 -1.05 5.47 6.62
CA GLU A 39 -1.22 6.85 6.16
C GLU A 39 -2.49 7.03 5.35
N LEU A 40 -2.80 6.09 4.44
CA LEU A 40 -4.06 6.09 3.68
C LEU A 40 -5.28 6.06 4.61
N GLU A 41 -5.22 5.22 5.64
CA GLU A 41 -6.29 5.13 6.62
C GLU A 41 -6.47 6.44 7.40
N ASN A 42 -5.37 7.10 7.78
CA ASN A 42 -5.41 8.38 8.49
C ASN A 42 -5.87 9.54 7.60
N SER A 43 -5.57 9.50 6.30
CA SER A 43 -6.00 10.52 5.33
C SER A 43 -7.38 10.29 4.73
N GLY A 44 -8.00 9.12 4.99
CA GLY A 44 -9.28 8.75 4.40
C GLY A 44 -9.20 8.41 2.91
N GLU A 45 -8.01 8.02 2.44
CA GLU A 45 -7.74 7.67 1.04
C GLU A 45 -7.65 6.16 0.84
N TYR A 46 -7.68 5.74 -0.43
CA TYR A 46 -7.75 4.33 -0.79
C TYR A 46 -6.77 4.02 -1.90
N LEU A 47 -6.01 2.94 -1.74
CA LEU A 47 -5.26 2.34 -2.84
C LEU A 47 -6.23 1.55 -3.71
N THR A 48 -6.22 1.81 -5.02
CA THR A 48 -6.97 1.03 -6.01
C THR A 48 -6.01 0.24 -6.89
N GLU A 49 -6.55 -0.80 -7.52
CA GLU A 49 -5.84 -1.57 -8.54
C GLU A 49 -5.32 -0.70 -9.69
N GLU A 50 -6.13 0.25 -10.14
CA GLU A 50 -5.75 1.19 -11.20
C GLU A 50 -4.53 2.04 -10.81
N ILE A 51 -4.54 2.63 -9.61
CA ILE A 51 -3.41 3.44 -9.11
C ILE A 51 -2.13 2.61 -9.10
N LEU A 52 -2.21 1.38 -8.58
CA LEU A 52 -1.05 0.50 -8.48
C LEU A 52 -0.54 0.05 -9.86
N ARG A 53 -1.44 -0.28 -10.79
CA ARG A 53 -1.07 -0.64 -12.16
C ARG A 53 -0.39 0.50 -12.90
N ILE A 54 -0.93 1.72 -12.79
CA ILE A 54 -0.34 2.91 -13.39
C ILE A 54 1.07 3.13 -12.81
N ALA A 55 1.19 3.15 -11.47
CA ALA A 55 2.47 3.39 -10.82
C ALA A 55 3.53 2.33 -11.16
N MET A 56 3.15 1.06 -11.19
CA MET A 56 4.06 -0.04 -11.55
C MET A 56 4.44 -0.04 -13.03
N SER A 57 3.55 0.40 -13.92
CA SER A 57 3.86 0.53 -15.36
C SER A 57 4.94 1.58 -15.62
N GLU A 58 5.01 2.63 -14.79
CA GLU A 58 6.03 3.68 -14.86
C GLU A 58 7.42 3.18 -14.44
N LEU A 59 7.50 2.06 -13.71
CA LEU A 59 8.75 1.42 -13.30
C LEU A 59 9.38 0.53 -14.39
N ASN A 60 8.80 0.50 -15.61
CA ASN A 60 9.25 -0.33 -16.73
C ASN A 60 9.43 -1.82 -16.38
N LYS A 61 8.61 -2.34 -15.46
CA LYS A 61 8.65 -3.75 -15.05
C LYS A 61 7.87 -4.63 -16.04
N PRO A 62 8.24 -5.91 -16.22
CA PRO A 62 7.47 -6.84 -17.04
C PRO A 62 6.03 -6.98 -16.55
N LYS A 63 5.06 -7.06 -17.48
CA LYS A 63 3.62 -7.15 -17.14
C LYS A 63 3.31 -8.22 -16.10
N HIS A 64 3.90 -9.43 -16.22
CA HIS A 64 3.65 -10.51 -15.29
C HIS A 64 4.09 -10.21 -13.85
N ILE A 65 5.13 -9.38 -13.66
CA ILE A 65 5.54 -8.89 -12.34
C ILE A 65 4.49 -7.91 -11.82
N ILE A 66 4.03 -6.98 -12.66
CA ILE A 66 2.98 -6.01 -12.29
C ILE A 66 1.73 -6.75 -11.82
N GLU A 67 1.25 -7.75 -12.56
CA GLU A 67 0.08 -8.56 -12.19
C GLU A 67 0.26 -9.28 -10.85
N LYS A 68 1.43 -9.90 -10.64
CA LYS A 68 1.75 -10.59 -9.38
C LYS A 68 1.70 -9.63 -8.20
N VAL A 69 2.28 -8.43 -8.35
CA VAL A 69 2.35 -7.42 -7.30
C VAL A 69 0.99 -6.83 -6.99
N VAL A 70 0.20 -6.54 -8.02
CA VAL A 70 -1.17 -6.05 -7.87
C VAL A 70 -1.98 -7.05 -7.06
N LYS A 71 -1.92 -8.32 -7.45
CA LYS A 71 -2.61 -9.41 -6.75
C LYS A 71 -2.13 -9.56 -5.30
N ASP A 72 -0.83 -9.70 -5.08
CA ASP A 72 -0.29 -9.94 -3.74
C ASP A 72 -0.49 -8.75 -2.79
N SER A 73 -0.33 -7.52 -3.30
CA SER A 73 -0.44 -6.32 -2.48
C SER A 73 -1.89 -5.99 -2.15
N LEU A 74 -2.81 -6.11 -3.11
CA LEU A 74 -4.22 -5.77 -2.88
C LEU A 74 -4.98 -6.91 -2.23
N ASP A 75 -5.01 -8.09 -2.85
CA ASP A 75 -5.87 -9.19 -2.41
C ASP A 75 -5.42 -9.75 -1.07
N ASN A 76 -4.11 -9.90 -0.86
CA ASN A 76 -3.59 -10.57 0.34
C ASN A 76 -3.26 -9.60 1.48
N LYS A 77 -2.64 -8.45 1.18
CA LYS A 77 -2.07 -7.58 2.23
C LYS A 77 -2.92 -6.37 2.55
N TYR A 78 -3.34 -5.60 1.54
CA TYR A 78 -4.06 -4.34 1.73
C TYR A 78 -5.42 -4.56 2.42
N PHE A 79 -6.26 -5.44 1.88
CA PHE A 79 -7.59 -5.67 2.45
C PHE A 79 -7.54 -6.32 3.82
N LEU A 80 -6.61 -7.26 4.04
CA LEU A 80 -6.39 -7.86 5.35
C LEU A 80 -5.99 -6.81 6.39
N LEU A 81 -5.02 -5.95 6.05
CA LEU A 81 -4.56 -4.91 6.98
C LEU A 81 -5.64 -3.86 7.24
N LYS A 82 -6.36 -3.40 6.21
CA LYS A 82 -7.50 -2.48 6.38
C LYS A 82 -8.59 -3.07 7.28
N ARG A 83 -8.92 -4.36 7.09
CA ARG A 83 -9.89 -5.08 7.94
C ARG A 83 -9.39 -5.19 9.37
N PHE A 84 -8.11 -5.49 9.57
CA PHE A 84 -7.49 -5.56 10.89
C PHE A 84 -7.50 -4.20 11.60
N ILE A 85 -7.09 -3.12 10.92
CA ILE A 85 -7.12 -1.77 11.49
C ILE A 85 -8.55 -1.38 11.88
N ARG A 86 -9.53 -1.66 11.02
CA ARG A 86 -10.94 -1.43 11.33
C ARG A 86 -11.40 -2.22 12.55
N PHE A 87 -11.08 -3.52 12.60
CA PHE A 87 -11.38 -4.37 13.76
C PHE A 87 -10.79 -3.79 15.05
N VAL A 88 -9.52 -3.39 15.04
CA VAL A 88 -8.87 -2.77 16.21
C VAL A 88 -9.58 -1.48 16.57
N LYS A 89 -9.90 -0.58 15.63
CA LYS A 89 -10.62 0.67 15.94
C LYS A 89 -12.01 0.44 16.55
N GLU A 90 -12.74 -0.58 16.08
CA GLU A 90 -14.08 -0.91 16.57
C GLU A 90 -14.04 -1.61 17.95
N ASN A 91 -12.98 -2.34 18.26
CA ASN A 91 -12.89 -3.19 19.46
C ASN A 91 -11.90 -2.69 20.53
N ALA A 92 -10.99 -1.76 20.20
CA ALA A 92 -10.05 -1.18 21.17
C ALA A 92 -10.76 -0.31 22.23
N ILE A 93 -12.00 0.11 21.98
CA ILE A 93 -12.86 0.80 22.97
C ILE A 93 -13.41 -0.20 24.01
N GLN A 94 -13.33 -1.52 23.76
CA GLN A 94 -13.92 -2.56 24.63
C GLN A 94 -12.91 -3.23 25.56
N ILE A 95 -11.64 -2.82 25.54
CA ILE A 95 -10.60 -3.33 26.44
C ILE A 95 -10.35 -2.27 27.52
N GLU A 96 -11.33 -2.11 28.41
CA GLU A 96 -11.16 -1.48 29.73
C GLU A 96 -11.41 -2.53 30.82
#